data_AF-E6RDN6-F1
#
_entry.id   AF-E6RDN6-F1
#
_cell.length_a   1.000
_cell.length_b   1.000
_cell.length_c   1.000
_cell.angle_alpha   90.00
_cell.angle_beta   90.00
_cell.angle_gamma   90.00
#
_symmetry.space_group_name_H-M   'P 1'
#
loop_
_entity.id
_entity.type
_entity.pdbx_description
1 polymer ?
#
loop_
_entity_poly.entity_id
_entity_poly.type
_entity_poly.pdbx_seq_one_letter_code
_entity_poly.pdbx_strand_id
1 'polypeptide(L)'
;MEAEGLDPGNEDVWVQLGMYHVAHTAIASSSSSSTLKAGIANRQEHGQGQEEADGGKQVWKPAEEAFSKSLLLKTDHPPALVSLAKLYLSTSTRQNLATSTPTDCAPKRYQGADLAESLLNPFTQSVGWDIPEAWYLLGHVARVQGREERARECWEFALGLEQARGIRDWSCVKRWL
;
A
#
# COMPACT_ATOMS: atom_id res chain seq x y z
N MET A 1 -9.32 19.45 -3.80
CA MET A 1 -9.87 18.32 -4.58
C MET A 1 -9.99 18.78 -6.03
N GLU A 2 -8.85 19.16 -6.64
CA GLU A 2 -8.82 19.88 -7.93
C GLU A 2 -7.99 19.14 -8.99
N ALA A 3 -7.01 18.32 -8.58
CA ALA A 3 -6.12 17.61 -9.50
C ALA A 3 -6.82 16.53 -10.36
N GLU A 4 -7.82 15.84 -9.81
CA GLU A 4 -8.58 14.80 -10.53
C GLU A 4 -9.46 15.35 -11.67
N GLY A 5 -9.87 16.62 -11.56
CA GLY A 5 -10.65 17.31 -12.59
C GLY A 5 -9.79 18.00 -13.65
N LEU A 6 -8.52 18.26 -13.34
CA LEU A 6 -7.57 18.94 -14.24
C LEU A 6 -6.95 17.98 -15.25
N ASP A 7 -6.60 16.76 -14.82
CA ASP A 7 -6.05 15.74 -15.71
C ASP A 7 -6.41 14.31 -15.25
N PRO A 8 -7.62 13.83 -15.59
CA PRO A 8 -8.07 12.49 -15.20
C PRO A 8 -7.28 11.36 -15.90
N GLY A 9 -6.51 11.68 -16.95
CA GLY A 9 -5.69 10.72 -17.69
C GLY A 9 -4.32 10.46 -17.08
N ASN A 10 -3.91 11.23 -16.07
CA ASN A 10 -2.61 11.09 -15.44
C ASN A 10 -2.63 10.04 -14.32
N GLU A 11 -1.81 9.00 -14.46
CA GLU A 11 -1.74 7.90 -13.51
C GLU A 11 -1.23 8.31 -12.12
N ASP A 12 -0.38 9.34 -12.05
CA ASP A 12 0.26 9.81 -10.81
C ASP A 12 -0.74 10.53 -9.89
N VAL A 13 -1.72 11.22 -10.47
CA VAL A 13 -2.77 11.92 -9.71
C VAL A 13 -3.58 10.92 -8.88
N TRP A 14 -3.88 9.77 -9.47
CA TRP A 14 -4.61 8.70 -8.79
C TRP A 14 -3.76 8.03 -7.69
N VAL A 15 -2.45 7.86 -7.90
CA VAL A 15 -1.55 7.37 -6.84
C VAL A 15 -1.49 8.37 -5.68
N GLN A 16 -1.34 9.65 -5.98
CA GLN A 16 -1.30 10.71 -4.97
C GLN A 16 -2.60 10.75 -4.18
N LEU A 17 -3.76 10.61 -4.85
CA LEU A 17 -5.05 10.55 -4.19
C LEU A 17 -5.19 9.33 -3.28
N GLY A 18 -4.73 8.16 -3.74
CA GLY A 18 -4.70 6.94 -2.93
C GLY A 18 -3.81 7.09 -1.69
N MET A 19 -2.61 7.64 -1.85
CA MET A 19 -1.70 7.95 -0.74
C MET A 19 -2.30 8.98 0.22
N TYR A 20 -2.99 10.00 -0.29
CA TYR A 20 -3.69 10.99 0.51
C TYR A 20 -4.76 10.33 1.40
N HIS A 21 -5.56 9.42 0.86
CA HIS A 21 -6.55 8.67 1.66
C HIS A 21 -5.87 7.81 2.74
N VAL A 22 -4.78 7.11 2.42
CA VAL A 22 -4.02 6.33 3.41
C VAL A 22 -3.45 7.22 4.52
N ALA A 23 -2.92 8.40 4.16
CA ALA A 23 -2.38 9.35 5.13
C ALA A 23 -3.50 9.97 6.00
N HIS A 24 -4.61 10.38 5.39
CA HIS A 24 -5.73 10.99 6.10
C HIS A 24 -6.39 10.03 7.08
N THR A 25 -6.48 8.75 6.72
CA THR A 25 -7.01 7.69 7.61
C THR A 25 -6.06 7.40 8.77
N ALA A 26 -4.75 7.41 8.53
CA ALA A 26 -3.75 7.34 9.60
C ALA A 26 -3.87 8.54 10.55
N ILE A 27 -3.98 9.76 10.01
CA ILE A 27 -4.18 10.98 10.80
C ILE A 27 -5.47 10.90 11.61
N ALA A 28 -6.60 10.51 11.01
CA ALA A 28 -7.87 10.34 11.72
C ALA A 28 -7.76 9.33 12.88
N SER A 29 -7.07 8.20 12.68
CA SER A 29 -6.82 7.23 13.76
C SER A 29 -5.93 7.79 14.89
N SER A 30 -4.95 8.64 14.55
CA SER A 30 -4.06 9.28 15.52
C SER A 30 -4.75 10.42 16.30
N SER A 31 -5.61 11.20 15.65
CA SER A 31 -6.35 12.29 16.28
C SER A 31 -7.31 11.78 17.36
N SER A 32 -7.97 10.64 17.12
CA SER A 32 -8.81 9.94 18.11
C SER A 32 -8.05 9.50 19.37
N SER A 33 -6.72 9.37 19.29
CA SER A 33 -5.87 9.03 20.44
C SER A 33 -5.51 10.27 21.28
N SER A 34 -5.59 11.48 20.70
CA SER A 34 -5.20 12.75 21.33
C SER A 34 -6.36 13.55 21.94
N THR A 35 -7.61 13.24 21.58
CA THR A 35 -8.79 14.02 21.97
C THR A 35 -9.48 13.59 23.27
N LEU A 36 -8.92 12.66 24.05
CA LEU A 36 -9.42 12.36 25.41
C LEU A 36 -9.14 13.49 26.44
N LYS A 37 -8.63 14.67 26.02
CA LYS A 37 -8.30 15.76 26.95
C LYS A 37 -8.71 17.19 26.57
N ALA A 38 -9.58 17.42 25.58
CA ALA A 38 -10.12 18.77 25.38
C ALA A 38 -11.54 18.71 24.80
N GLY A 39 -12.52 19.10 25.62
CA GLY A 39 -13.91 19.20 25.23
C GLY A 39 -14.25 20.51 24.51
N ILE A 40 -15.40 20.43 23.83
CA ILE A 40 -16.36 21.50 23.48
C ILE A 40 -16.15 22.27 22.17
N ALA A 41 -17.14 22.07 21.28
CA ALA A 41 -17.64 22.90 20.15
C ALA A 41 -16.76 23.01 18.89
N ASN A 42 -17.25 22.93 17.64
CA ASN A 42 -18.60 23.06 17.09
C ASN A 42 -18.71 22.35 15.71
N ARG A 43 -19.95 22.15 15.25
CA ARG A 43 -20.45 21.21 14.22
C ARG A 43 -20.82 21.89 12.89
N GLN A 44 -20.62 21.18 11.77
CA GLN A 44 -21.46 21.11 10.53
C GLN A 44 -20.73 20.17 9.54
N GLU A 45 -21.06 18.88 9.31
CA GLU A 45 -22.25 18.09 8.91
C GLU A 45 -22.69 18.13 7.43
N HIS A 46 -22.28 17.09 6.66
CA HIS A 46 -23.11 16.18 5.82
C HIS A 46 -22.18 15.20 5.09
N GLY A 47 -22.37 13.87 5.01
CA GLY A 47 -23.38 12.96 5.53
C GLY A 47 -23.06 11.50 5.13
N GLN A 48 -23.75 10.56 5.80
CA GLN A 48 -23.78 9.08 5.61
C GLN A 48 -22.56 8.32 6.17
N GLY A 49 -22.66 7.28 6.99
CA GLY A 49 -23.77 6.52 7.57
C GLY A 49 -23.16 5.25 8.20
N GLN A 50 -23.62 4.89 9.40
CA GLN A 50 -23.39 3.65 10.17
C GLN A 50 -22.60 2.50 9.53
N GLU A 51 -21.49 2.07 10.17
CA GLU A 51 -21.03 0.66 10.25
C GLU A 51 -19.83 0.50 11.23
N GLU A 52 -20.10 0.47 12.53
CA GLU A 52 -19.07 0.36 13.59
C GLU A 52 -18.61 -1.08 13.92
N ALA A 53 -18.85 -2.07 13.06
CA ALA A 53 -18.39 -3.46 13.29
C ALA A 53 -17.57 -4.08 12.12
N ASP A 54 -17.53 -3.43 10.95
CA ASP A 54 -16.67 -3.79 9.78
C ASP A 54 -15.66 -2.66 9.46
N GLY A 55 -15.39 -1.79 10.44
CA GLY A 55 -14.68 -0.52 10.26
C GLY A 55 -13.23 -0.65 9.76
N GLY A 56 -12.62 -1.83 9.86
CA GLY A 56 -11.27 -2.06 9.36
C GLY A 56 -11.19 -2.18 7.83
N LYS A 57 -12.24 -2.68 7.17
CA LYS A 57 -12.25 -2.91 5.71
C LYS A 57 -12.67 -1.68 4.92
N GLN A 58 -13.60 -0.87 5.44
CA GLN A 58 -14.13 0.28 4.69
C GLN A 58 -13.13 1.44 4.56
N VAL A 59 -12.26 1.63 5.56
CA VAL A 59 -11.41 2.82 5.68
C VAL A 59 -10.44 3.01 4.50
N TRP A 60 -10.01 1.93 3.84
CA TRP A 60 -9.03 1.99 2.75
C TRP A 60 -9.63 1.77 1.37
N LYS A 61 -10.94 1.52 1.25
CA LYS A 61 -11.61 1.29 -0.05
C LYS A 61 -11.40 2.46 -1.03
N PRO A 62 -11.50 3.73 -0.61
CA PRO A 62 -11.22 4.85 -1.52
C PRO A 62 -9.78 4.87 -2.04
N ALA A 63 -8.81 4.41 -1.24
CA ALA A 63 -7.43 4.31 -1.65
C ALA A 63 -7.21 3.17 -2.68
N GLU A 64 -7.84 2.02 -2.45
CA GLU A 64 -7.82 0.89 -3.40
C GLU A 64 -8.48 1.27 -4.74
N GLU A 65 -9.59 1.99 -4.73
CA GLU A 65 -10.24 2.51 -5.93
C GLU A 65 -9.33 3.49 -6.68
N ALA A 66 -8.62 4.37 -5.97
CA ALA A 66 -7.68 5.28 -6.60
C ALA A 66 -6.49 4.53 -7.23
N PHE A 67 -5.88 3.57 -6.52
CA PHE A 67 -4.78 2.77 -7.08
C PHE A 67 -5.23 1.90 -8.26
N SER A 68 -6.41 1.28 -8.18
CA SER A 68 -6.95 0.49 -9.29
C SER A 68 -7.22 1.36 -10.51
N LYS A 69 -7.72 2.59 -10.36
CA LYS A 69 -7.83 3.56 -11.47
C LYS A 69 -6.47 3.88 -12.10
N SER A 70 -5.43 4.09 -11.30
CA SER A 70 -4.07 4.27 -11.82
C SER A 70 -3.60 3.07 -12.66
N LEU A 71 -3.86 1.84 -12.18
CA LEU A 71 -3.52 0.61 -12.89
C LEU A 71 -4.35 0.40 -14.17
N LEU A 72 -5.59 0.91 -14.23
CA LEU A 72 -6.41 0.88 -15.43
C LEU A 72 -5.87 1.83 -16.52
N LEU A 73 -5.23 2.93 -16.13
CA LEU A 73 -4.53 3.83 -17.06
C LEU A 73 -3.20 3.21 -17.52
N LYS A 74 -2.44 2.64 -16.57
CA LYS A 74 -1.14 2.02 -16.83
C LYS A 74 -0.94 0.81 -15.94
N THR A 75 -1.03 -0.37 -16.56
CA THR A 75 -0.95 -1.67 -15.88
C THR A 75 0.37 -1.89 -15.15
N ASP A 76 1.45 -1.32 -15.68
CA ASP A 76 2.82 -1.50 -15.17
C ASP A 76 3.29 -0.31 -14.34
N HIS A 77 2.37 0.49 -13.78
CA HIS A 77 2.74 1.68 -13.01
C HIS A 77 3.34 1.31 -11.64
N PRO A 78 4.65 1.50 -11.43
CA PRO A 78 5.33 0.99 -10.24
C PRO A 78 4.81 1.56 -8.90
N PRO A 79 4.61 2.88 -8.75
CA PRO A 79 4.12 3.46 -7.51
C PRO A 79 2.74 2.93 -7.08
N ALA A 80 1.83 2.69 -8.01
CA ALA A 80 0.52 2.11 -7.71
C ALA A 80 0.63 0.67 -7.21
N LEU A 81 1.39 -0.19 -7.92
CA LEU A 81 1.56 -1.59 -7.54
C LEU A 81 2.19 -1.73 -6.15
N VAL A 82 3.26 -0.99 -5.90
CA VAL A 82 3.97 -0.98 -4.60
C VAL A 82 3.05 -0.47 -3.48
N SER A 83 2.29 0.60 -3.72
CA SER A 83 1.36 1.16 -2.73
C SER A 83 0.19 0.22 -2.43
N LEU A 84 -0.35 -0.44 -3.45
CA LEU A 84 -1.42 -1.42 -3.31
C LEU A 84 -0.94 -2.66 -2.53
N ALA A 85 0.25 -3.17 -2.84
CA ALA A 85 0.84 -4.28 -2.10
C ALA A 85 1.09 -3.93 -0.62
N LYS A 86 1.58 -2.71 -0.32
CA LYS A 86 1.72 -2.20 1.05
C LYS A 86 0.37 -2.17 1.78
N LEU A 87 -0.71 -1.80 1.10
CA LEU A 87 -2.07 -1.75 1.65
C LEU A 87 -2.58 -3.16 1.97
N TYR A 88 -2.39 -4.13 1.08
CA TYR A 88 -2.77 -5.53 1.30
C TYR A 88 -1.98 -6.21 2.42
N LEU A 89 -0.69 -5.91 2.54
CA LEU A 89 0.11 -6.36 3.69
C LEU A 89 -0.36 -5.74 5.01
N SER A 90 -0.62 -4.43 5.01
CA SER A 90 -1.06 -3.70 6.21
C SER A 90 -2.42 -4.19 6.73
N THR A 91 -3.35 -4.57 5.84
CA THR A 91 -4.63 -5.17 6.24
C THR A 91 -4.45 -6.59 6.78
N SER A 92 -3.58 -7.39 6.14
CA SER A 92 -3.27 -8.75 6.61
C SER A 92 -2.63 -8.74 8.00
N THR A 93 -1.68 -7.85 8.28
CA THR A 93 -1.06 -7.73 9.61
C THR A 93 -2.09 -7.40 10.70
N ARG A 94 -3.05 -6.51 10.42
CA ARG A 94 -4.12 -6.16 11.38
C ARG A 94 -5.09 -7.30 11.64
N GLN A 95 -5.47 -8.03 10.60
CA GLN A 95 -6.37 -9.19 10.73
C GLN A 95 -5.74 -10.33 11.53
N ASN A 96 -4.42 -10.54 11.37
CA ASN A 96 -3.66 -11.50 12.19
C ASN A 96 -3.64 -11.12 13.68
N LEU A 97 -3.56 -9.82 14.00
CA LEU A 97 -3.58 -9.34 15.39
C LEU A 97 -4.97 -9.47 16.04
N ALA A 98 -6.05 -9.24 15.27
CA ALA A 98 -7.43 -9.29 15.75
C ALA A 98 -7.97 -10.72 15.99
N THR A 99 -7.38 -11.75 15.35
CA THR A 99 -7.85 -13.15 15.43
C THR A 99 -7.01 -14.00 16.37
N SER A 100 -6.75 -13.47 17.57
CA SER A 100 -6.10 -14.19 18.68
C SER A 100 -7.07 -15.05 19.51
N THR A 101 -8.35 -15.13 19.14
CA THR A 101 -9.30 -16.11 19.71
C THR A 101 -9.09 -17.48 19.05
N PRO A 102 -8.85 -18.55 19.84
CA PRO A 102 -8.70 -19.91 19.32
C PRO A 102 -10.09 -20.44 19.02
N THR A 103 -10.53 -20.34 17.78
CA THR A 103 -11.70 -21.08 17.34
C THR A 103 -11.38 -21.67 15.98
N ASP A 104 -11.36 -23.00 15.97
CA ASP A 104 -10.97 -23.85 14.86
C ASP A 104 -11.71 -23.50 13.57
N CYS A 105 -10.97 -22.93 12.60
CA CYS A 105 -11.22 -22.90 11.15
C CYS A 105 -10.09 -22.08 10.47
N ALA A 106 -8.99 -22.70 10.04
CA ALA A 106 -8.05 -22.08 9.07
C ALA A 106 -8.75 -21.99 7.69
N PRO A 107 -8.46 -21.05 6.75
CA PRO A 107 -7.23 -20.26 6.54
C PRO A 107 -7.52 -18.80 6.09
N LYS A 108 -7.76 -17.84 7.00
CA LYS A 108 -7.88 -16.40 6.63
C LYS A 108 -6.61 -15.57 6.89
N ARG A 109 -5.58 -16.18 7.48
CA ARG A 109 -4.40 -15.47 8.00
C ARG A 109 -3.46 -14.90 6.91
N TYR A 110 -3.56 -15.37 5.67
CA TYR A 110 -2.66 -14.96 4.57
C TYR A 110 -3.36 -14.29 3.38
N GLN A 111 -4.68 -14.07 3.41
CA GLN A 111 -5.42 -13.61 2.22
C GLN A 111 -4.87 -12.31 1.61
N GLY A 112 -4.42 -11.35 2.43
CA GLY A 112 -3.76 -10.14 1.94
C GLY A 112 -2.30 -10.35 1.51
N ALA A 113 -1.60 -11.29 2.14
CA ALA A 113 -0.23 -11.65 1.76
C ALA A 113 -0.20 -12.38 0.40
N ASP A 114 -1.13 -13.30 0.16
CA ASP A 114 -1.26 -14.05 -1.09
C ASP A 114 -1.65 -13.13 -2.25
N LEU A 115 -2.53 -12.13 -1.99
CA LEU A 115 -2.88 -11.12 -2.98
C LEU A 115 -1.70 -10.17 -3.28
N ALA A 116 -0.93 -9.80 -2.27
CA ALA A 116 0.29 -9.03 -2.49
C ALA A 116 1.34 -9.85 -3.25
N GLU A 117 1.46 -11.16 -3.00
CA GLU A 117 2.36 -12.05 -3.75
C GLU A 117 1.96 -12.12 -5.23
N SER A 118 0.67 -12.31 -5.52
CA SER A 118 0.19 -12.44 -6.91
C SER A 118 0.42 -11.17 -7.72
N LEU A 119 0.46 -10.00 -7.07
CA LEU A 119 0.83 -8.74 -7.71
C LEU A 119 2.36 -8.58 -7.84
N LEU A 120 3.12 -8.84 -6.77
CA LEU A 120 4.55 -8.56 -6.72
C LEU A 120 5.41 -9.57 -7.47
N ASN A 121 5.01 -10.85 -7.51
CA ASN A 121 5.79 -11.90 -8.18
C ASN A 121 5.92 -11.67 -9.70
N PRO A 122 4.83 -11.44 -10.47
CA PRO A 122 4.99 -11.10 -11.90
C PRO A 122 5.64 -9.73 -12.10
N PHE A 123 5.42 -8.78 -11.18
CA PHE A 123 5.98 -7.43 -11.28
C PHE A 123 7.51 -7.39 -11.14
N THR A 124 8.05 -8.07 -10.11
CA THR A 124 9.50 -8.19 -9.88
C THR A 124 10.22 -8.99 -10.97
N GLN A 125 9.50 -9.86 -11.68
CA GLN A 125 10.03 -10.61 -12.82
C GLN A 125 9.92 -9.85 -14.15
N SER A 126 9.25 -8.70 -14.19
CA SER A 126 9.00 -7.92 -15.40
C SER A 126 9.53 -6.49 -15.26
N VAL A 127 8.64 -5.49 -15.26
CA VAL A 127 8.98 -4.06 -15.31
C VAL A 127 9.58 -3.57 -13.99
N GLY A 128 9.24 -4.21 -12.87
CA GLY A 128 9.70 -3.82 -11.53
C GLY A 128 10.97 -4.52 -11.05
N TRP A 129 11.72 -5.17 -11.95
CA TRP A 129 12.90 -5.96 -11.57
C TRP A 129 14.01 -5.13 -10.92
N ASP A 130 14.11 -3.85 -11.28
CA ASP A 130 15.11 -2.89 -10.79
C ASP A 130 14.61 -2.08 -9.58
N ILE A 131 13.42 -2.38 -9.06
CA ILE A 131 12.79 -1.61 -7.98
C ILE A 131 13.03 -2.32 -6.64
N PRO A 132 13.92 -1.79 -5.78
CA PRO A 132 14.27 -2.42 -4.51
C PRO A 132 13.08 -2.53 -3.56
N GLU A 133 12.16 -1.55 -3.59
CA GLU A 133 10.95 -1.59 -2.76
C GLU A 133 10.07 -2.81 -3.08
N ALA A 134 9.98 -3.21 -4.36
CA ALA A 134 9.16 -4.34 -4.77
C ALA A 134 9.73 -5.65 -4.23
N TRP A 135 11.05 -5.84 -4.34
CA TRP A 135 11.77 -6.99 -3.79
C TRP A 135 11.70 -7.05 -2.26
N TYR A 136 11.81 -5.91 -1.60
CA TYR A 136 11.65 -5.82 -0.15
C TYR A 136 10.27 -6.28 0.31
N LEU A 137 9.21 -5.82 -0.37
CA LEU A 137 7.83 -6.22 -0.07
C LEU A 137 7.56 -7.69 -0.37
N LEU A 138 8.12 -8.22 -1.47
CA LEU A 138 8.01 -9.65 -1.80
C LEU A 138 8.65 -10.51 -0.70
N GLY A 139 9.83 -10.12 -0.20
CA GLY A 139 10.45 -10.79 0.94
C GLY A 139 9.63 -10.67 2.22
N HIS A 140 8.95 -9.53 2.43
CA HIS A 140 8.03 -9.36 3.56
C HIS A 140 6.83 -10.31 3.48
N VAL A 141 6.23 -10.47 2.29
CA VAL A 141 5.16 -11.44 2.02
C VAL A 141 5.64 -12.86 2.30
N ALA A 142 6.81 -13.23 1.77
CA ALA A 142 7.40 -14.55 1.97
C ALA A 142 7.63 -14.86 3.47
N ARG A 143 8.11 -13.87 4.24
CA ARG A 143 8.24 -14.01 5.71
C ARG A 143 6.89 -14.23 6.38
N VAL A 144 5.87 -13.45 6.02
CA VAL A 144 4.52 -13.59 6.60
C VAL A 144 3.96 -14.99 6.36
N GLN A 145 4.27 -15.60 5.22
CA GLN A 145 3.88 -16.97 4.88
C GLN A 145 4.78 -18.06 5.49
N GLY A 146 5.84 -17.70 6.24
CA GLY A 146 6.77 -18.64 6.87
C GLY A 146 7.88 -19.16 5.94
N ARG A 147 8.07 -18.58 4.76
CA ARG A 147 9.15 -18.91 3.81
C ARG A 147 10.37 -18.00 4.06
N GLU A 148 11.09 -18.24 5.14
CA GLU A 148 12.19 -17.35 5.57
C GLU A 148 13.38 -17.35 4.63
N GLU A 149 13.72 -18.49 4.03
CA GLU A 149 14.81 -18.57 3.06
C GLU A 149 14.52 -17.62 1.88
N ARG A 150 13.35 -17.77 1.26
CA ARG A 150 12.91 -16.94 0.14
C ARG A 150 12.92 -15.46 0.49
N ALA A 151 12.53 -15.13 1.71
CA ALA A 151 12.55 -13.76 2.21
C ALA A 151 13.98 -13.19 2.24
N ARG A 152 14.95 -14.00 2.69
CA ARG A 152 16.36 -13.64 2.72
C ARG A 152 16.90 -13.38 1.31
N GLU A 153 16.66 -14.27 0.35
CA GLU A 153 17.07 -14.07 -1.05
C GLU A 153 16.55 -12.74 -1.61
N CYS A 154 15.26 -12.45 -1.38
CA CYS A 154 14.63 -11.23 -1.87
C CYS A 154 15.25 -9.97 -1.24
N TRP A 155 15.60 -10.00 0.05
CA TRP A 155 16.21 -8.86 0.73
C TRP A 155 17.67 -8.67 0.36
N GLU A 156 18.43 -9.75 0.16
CA GLU A 156 19.79 -9.68 -0.36
C GLU A 156 19.80 -9.04 -1.76
N PHE A 157 18.85 -9.41 -2.61
CA PHE A 157 18.69 -8.78 -3.93
C PHE A 157 18.28 -7.30 -3.84
N ALA A 158 17.29 -6.96 -3.01
CA ALA A 158 16.86 -5.57 -2.79
C ALA A 158 18.01 -4.70 -2.29
N LEU A 159 18.83 -5.23 -1.38
CA LEU A 159 20.01 -4.53 -0.86
C LEU A 159 21.06 -4.32 -1.96
N GLY A 160 21.30 -5.33 -2.80
CA GLY A 160 22.18 -5.21 -3.95
C GLY A 160 21.74 -4.11 -4.92
N LEU A 161 20.44 -3.99 -5.19
CA LEU A 161 19.88 -2.93 -6.02
C LEU A 161 20.09 -1.54 -5.41
N GLU A 162 19.81 -1.35 -4.12
CA GLU A 162 20.03 -0.06 -3.45
C GLU A 162 21.51 0.33 -3.41
N GLN A 163 22.41 -0.63 -3.23
CA GLN A 163 23.85 -0.36 -3.27
C GLN A 163 24.34 0.03 -4.68
N ALA A 164 23.74 -0.54 -5.72
CA ALA A 164 24.07 -0.24 -7.11
C ALA A 164 23.35 1.02 -7.64
N ARG A 165 22.36 1.54 -6.91
CA ARG A 165 21.54 2.66 -7.35
C ARG A 165 22.35 3.96 -7.33
N GLY A 166 22.44 4.60 -8.50
CA GLY A 166 23.06 5.91 -8.63
C GLY A 166 22.23 7.01 -7.96
N ILE A 167 22.89 8.09 -7.53
CA ILE A 167 22.24 9.29 -6.97
C ILE A 167 21.33 9.98 -8.02
N ARG A 168 21.61 9.74 -9.30
CA ARG A 168 20.90 10.36 -10.44
C ARG A 168 20.56 9.30 -11.48
N ASP A 169 19.37 9.43 -12.03
CA ASP A 169 18.94 8.62 -13.17
C ASP A 169 19.78 8.92 -14.40
N TRP A 170 19.97 7.90 -15.25
CA TRP A 170 20.68 8.03 -16.51
C TRP A 170 20.04 9.06 -17.47
N SER A 171 18.75 9.36 -17.27
CA SER A 171 18.02 10.40 -18.01
C SER A 171 18.65 11.78 -17.86
N CYS A 172 19.30 12.08 -16.73
CA CYS A 172 19.95 13.37 -16.52
C CYS A 172 21.20 13.56 -17.39
N VAL A 173 21.81 12.47 -17.87
CA VAL A 173 23.02 12.49 -18.70
C VAL A 173 22.74 13.08 -20.08
N LYS A 174 21.52 12.92 -20.61
CA LYS A 174 21.09 13.49 -21.91
C LYS A 174 21.18 15.02 -21.99
N ARG A 175 21.25 15.71 -20.85
CA ARG A 175 21.43 17.17 -20.78
C ARG A 175 22.90 17.59 -20.95
N TRP A 176 23.83 16.67 -20.70
CA TRP A 176 25.28 16.91 -20.67
C TRP A 176 26.03 16.29 -21.86
N LEU A 177 25.34 15.48 -22.67
CA LEU A 177 25.79 14.95 -23.96
C LEU A 177 25.19 15.79 -25.08
#